data_AF-A0A7K7GNU1-F1
#
_entry.id   AF-A0A7K7GNU1-F1
#
_cell.length_a   1.000
_cell.length_b   1.000
_cell.length_c   1.000
_cell.angle_alpha   90.00
_cell.angle_beta   90.00
_cell.angle_gamma   90.00
#
_symmetry.space_group_name_H-M   'P 1'
#
loop_
_entity.id
_entity.type
_entity.pdbx_description
1 polymer ?
#
loop_
_entity_poly.entity_id
_entity_poly.type
_entity_poly.pdbx_seq_one_letter_code
_entity_poly.pdbx_strand_id
1 'polypeptide(L)'
;IQELLRVMRTIDDRIVHELNTTIPTASFVGKVDPGQTCKELYESLMDAHTKRERIIKNCISQTSAVVKTLKEEREKAPEDALLLKQLRKEQTKV
;
A
#
# COMPACT_ATOMS: atom_id res chain seq x y z
N ILE A 1 -4.43 5.21 14.92
CA ILE A 1 -5.67 5.30 14.10
C ILE A 1 -5.84 6.69 13.48
N GLN A 2 -5.82 7.79 14.25
CA GLN A 2 -5.89 9.16 13.69
C GLN A 2 -4.84 9.45 12.61
N GLU A 3 -3.58 9.06 12.84
CA GLU A 3 -2.52 9.29 11.85
C GLU A 3 -2.70 8.49 10.56
N LEU A 4 -3.18 7.25 10.67
CA LEU A 4 -3.50 6.40 9.51
C LEU A 4 -4.65 6.99 8.69
N LEU A 5 -5.71 7.48 9.36
CA LEU A 5 -6.83 8.16 8.71
C LEU A 5 -6.40 9.46 8.01
N ARG A 6 -5.44 10.20 8.59
CA ARG A 6 -4.87 11.41 7.99
C ARG A 6 -4.08 11.08 6.72
N VAL A 7 -3.28 10.01 6.74
CA VAL A 7 -2.54 9.55 5.56
C VAL A 7 -3.49 9.11 4.45
N MET A 8 -4.53 8.33 4.77
CA MET A 8 -5.53 7.92 3.78
C MET A 8 -6.26 9.12 3.17
N ARG A 9 -6.70 10.08 4.02
CA ARG A 9 -7.32 11.32 3.54
C ARG A 9 -6.41 12.14 2.63
N THR A 10 -5.11 12.20 2.92
CA THR A 10 -4.15 12.92 2.08
C THR A 10 -4.03 12.31 0.68
N ILE A 11 -4.18 10.99 0.57
CA ILE A 11 -4.19 10.28 -0.71
C ILE A 11 -5.47 10.61 -1.47
N ASP A 12 -6.63 10.55 -0.81
CA ASP A 12 -7.93 10.89 -1.42
C ASP A 12 -7.97 12.35 -1.89
N ASP A 13 -7.49 13.30 -1.07
CA ASP A 13 -7.41 14.72 -1.41
C ASP A 13 -6.53 14.96 -2.65
N ARG A 14 -5.43 14.20 -2.80
CA ARG A 14 -4.56 14.26 -3.98
C ARG A 14 -5.24 13.73 -5.22
N ILE A 15 -5.98 12.61 -5.11
CA ILE A 15 -6.73 12.04 -6.24
C ILE A 15 -7.82 13.03 -6.70
N VAL A 16 -8.55 13.63 -5.75
CA VAL A 16 -9.58 14.62 -6.04
C VAL A 16 -8.97 15.87 -6.67
N HIS A 17 -7.84 16.35 -6.17
CA HIS A 17 -7.12 17.47 -6.76
C HIS A 17 -6.74 17.16 -8.21
N GLU A 18 -6.06 16.03 -8.45
CA GLU A 18 -5.62 15.66 -9.78
C GLU A 18 -6.81 15.48 -10.73
N LEU A 19 -7.91 14.86 -10.31
CA LEU A 19 -9.13 14.77 -11.10
C LEU A 19 -9.66 16.16 -11.50
N ASN A 20 -9.72 17.09 -10.54
CA ASN A 20 -10.25 18.43 -10.74
C ASN A 20 -9.33 19.33 -11.59
N THR A 21 -8.01 19.12 -11.55
CA THR A 21 -7.05 19.88 -12.37
C THR A 21 -6.83 19.27 -13.74
N THR A 22 -7.06 17.96 -13.88
CA THR A 22 -6.82 17.20 -15.11
C THR A 22 -8.05 17.20 -16.01
N ILE A 23 -9.27 17.23 -15.45
CA ILE A 23 -10.50 17.39 -16.25
C ILE A 23 -10.70 18.89 -16.55
N PRO A 24 -10.71 19.31 -17.83
CA PRO A 24 -10.81 20.72 -18.17
C PRO A 24 -12.14 21.31 -17.68
N THR A 25 -12.07 22.42 -16.94
CA THR A 25 -13.25 23.26 -16.71
C THR A 25 -13.77 23.82 -18.05
N ALA A 26 -15.04 24.23 -18.11
CA ALA A 26 -15.69 24.72 -19.34
C ALA A 26 -14.90 25.80 -20.12
N SER A 27 -13.97 26.48 -19.44
CA SER A 27 -13.04 27.48 -19.97
C SER A 27 -11.92 26.92 -20.87
N PHE A 28 -11.65 25.60 -20.88
CA PHE A 28 -10.55 24.94 -21.59
C PHE A 28 -11.01 24.05 -22.76
N VAL A 29 -12.29 24.13 -23.11
CA VAL A 29 -12.88 23.41 -24.26
C VAL A 29 -12.09 23.75 -25.54
N GLY A 30 -11.51 22.73 -26.17
CA GLY A 30 -10.75 22.84 -27.43
C GLY A 30 -9.22 22.79 -27.30
N LYS A 31 -8.65 22.73 -26.09
CA LYS A 31 -7.17 22.59 -25.89
C LYS A 31 -6.73 21.22 -25.36
N VAL A 32 -7.65 20.43 -24.82
CA VAL A 32 -7.39 19.12 -24.20
C VAL A 32 -8.51 18.16 -24.60
N ASP A 33 -8.16 16.95 -25.03
CA ASP A 33 -9.12 15.87 -25.28
C ASP A 33 -9.50 15.21 -23.94
N PRO A 34 -10.73 15.40 -23.44
CA PRO A 34 -11.15 14.84 -22.16
C PRO A 34 -11.10 13.31 -22.14
N GLY A 35 -11.31 12.65 -23.28
CA GLY A 35 -11.26 11.20 -23.39
C GLY A 35 -9.84 10.66 -23.19
N GLN A 36 -8.87 11.27 -23.87
CA GLN A 36 -7.46 10.93 -23.72
C GLN A 36 -6.96 11.19 -22.29
N THR A 37 -7.33 12.33 -21.71
CA THR A 37 -6.92 12.70 -20.35
C THR A 37 -7.54 11.80 -19.27
N CYS A 38 -8.81 11.41 -19.43
CA CYS A 38 -9.45 10.43 -18.55
C CYS A 38 -8.77 9.05 -18.65
N LYS A 39 -8.40 8.63 -19.87
CA LYS A 39 -7.68 7.37 -20.10
C LYS A 39 -6.31 7.36 -19.42
N GLU A 40 -5.51 8.41 -19.57
CA GLU A 40 -4.19 8.51 -18.92
C GLU A 40 -4.30 8.46 -17.39
N LEU A 41 -5.28 9.16 -16.83
CA LEU A 41 -5.54 9.12 -15.39
C LEU A 41 -5.95 7.72 -14.93
N TYR A 42 -6.82 7.05 -15.67
CA TYR A 42 -7.23 5.67 -15.38
C TYR A 42 -6.03 4.71 -15.40
N GLU A 43 -5.18 4.80 -16.42
CA GLU A 43 -3.98 3.97 -16.55
C GLU A 43 -3.01 4.21 -15.38
N SER A 44 -2.80 5.48 -15.01
CA SER A 44 -1.97 5.88 -13.87
C SER A 44 -2.50 5.32 -12.54
N LEU A 45 -3.81 5.44 -12.30
CA LEU A 45 -4.45 4.85 -11.12
C LEU A 45 -4.30 3.33 -11.09
N MET A 46 -4.51 2.66 -12.23
CA MET A 46 -4.44 1.20 -12.31
C MET A 46 -3.02 0.67 -12.06
N ASP A 47 -2.00 1.33 -12.61
CA ASP A 47 -0.61 1.03 -12.36
C ASP A 47 -0.24 1.23 -10.88
N ALA A 48 -0.67 2.35 -10.29
CA ALA A 48 -0.47 2.59 -8.86
C ALA A 48 -1.12 1.52 -7.98
N HIS A 49 -2.36 1.11 -8.29
CA HIS A 49 -3.06 0.03 -7.59
C HIS A 49 -2.33 -1.30 -7.71
N THR A 50 -1.87 -1.65 -8.92
CA THR A 50 -1.14 -2.89 -9.20
C THR A 50 0.19 -2.93 -8.44
N LYS A 51 0.95 -1.81 -8.44
CA LYS A 51 2.19 -1.67 -7.68
C LYS A 51 1.95 -1.81 -6.19
N ARG A 52 0.91 -1.15 -5.65
CA ARG A 52 0.55 -1.24 -4.24
C ARG A 52 0.22 -2.68 -3.83
N GLU A 53 -0.59 -3.38 -4.62
CA GLU A 53 -0.95 -4.78 -4.36
C GLU A 53 0.29 -5.68 -4.32
N ARG A 54 1.21 -5.52 -5.29
CA ARG A 54 2.47 -6.27 -5.34
C ARG A 54 3.31 -6.04 -4.08
N ILE A 55 3.47 -4.78 -3.66
CA ILE A 55 4.27 -4.43 -2.47
C ILE A 55 3.64 -5.05 -1.21
N ILE A 56 2.32 -4.97 -1.06
CA ILE A 56 1.61 -5.56 0.08
C ILE A 56 1.82 -7.09 0.10
N LYS A 57 1.61 -7.77 -1.03
CA LYS A 57 1.83 -9.22 -1.14
C LYS A 57 3.27 -9.62 -0.80
N ASN A 58 4.25 -8.85 -1.27
CA ASN A 58 5.66 -9.09 -0.96
C ASN A 58 5.95 -8.91 0.54
N CYS A 59 5.44 -7.84 1.17
CA CYS A 59 5.60 -7.60 2.60
C CYS A 59 5.00 -8.73 3.45
N ILE A 60 3.79 -9.19 3.09
CA ILE A 60 3.13 -10.33 3.74
C ILE A 60 3.96 -11.59 3.58
N SER A 61 4.43 -11.88 2.36
CA SER A 61 5.25 -13.07 2.07
C SER A 61 6.55 -13.08 2.86
N GLN A 62 7.28 -11.96 2.88
CA GLN A 62 8.52 -11.81 3.64
C GLN A 62 8.30 -11.99 5.14
N THR A 63 7.29 -11.31 5.70
CA THR A 63 6.98 -11.42 7.13
C THR A 63 6.54 -12.84 7.50
N SER A 64 5.74 -13.48 6.65
CA SER A 64 5.31 -14.87 6.83
C SER A 64 6.50 -15.84 6.80
N ALA A 65 7.47 -15.62 5.92
CA ALA A 65 8.69 -16.42 5.86
C ALA A 65 9.51 -16.29 7.15
N VAL A 66 9.70 -15.06 7.65
CA VAL A 66 10.41 -14.81 8.92
C VAL A 66 9.71 -15.50 10.09
N VAL A 67 8.39 -15.34 10.22
CA VAL A 67 7.60 -16.00 11.28
C VAL A 67 7.68 -17.52 11.16
N LYS A 68 7.66 -18.07 9.95
CA LYS A 68 7.82 -19.51 9.71
C LYS A 68 9.18 -20.00 10.20
N THR A 69 10.27 -19.33 9.82
CA THR A 69 11.63 -19.67 10.26
C THR A 69 11.75 -19.61 11.78
N LEU A 70 11.27 -18.54 12.43
CA LEU A 70 11.31 -18.40 13.89
C LEU A 70 10.48 -19.49 14.62
N LYS A 71 9.38 -19.95 14.02
CA LYS A 71 8.60 -21.08 14.55
C LYS A 71 9.40 -22.39 14.47
N GLU A 72 10.00 -22.68 13.32
CA GLU A 72 10.82 -23.88 13.11
C GLU A 72 12.06 -23.92 14.01
N GLU A 73 12.69 -22.77 14.26
CA GLU A 73 13.80 -22.65 15.21
C GLU A 73 13.35 -22.88 16.66
N ARG A 74 12.21 -22.31 17.05
CA ARG A 74 11.64 -22.50 18.39
C ARG A 74 11.23 -23.95 18.65
N GLU A 75 10.73 -24.67 17.64
CA GLU A 75 10.41 -26.10 17.79
C GLU A 75 11.65 -26.93 18.14
N LYS A 76 12.84 -26.53 17.67
CA LYS A 76 14.11 -27.17 17.99
C LYS A 76 14.66 -26.75 19.36
N ALA A 77 14.27 -25.59 19.87
CA ALA A 77 14.71 -25.04 21.16
C ALA A 77 13.53 -24.45 21.98
N PRO A 78 12.66 -25.29 22.57
CA PRO A 78 11.40 -24.84 23.20
C PRO A 78 11.60 -23.89 24.39
N GLU A 79 12.70 -24.05 25.12
CA GLU A 79 13.03 -23.29 26.33
C GLU A 79 13.78 -21.97 26.04
N ASP A 80 14.07 -21.66 24.77
CA ASP A 80 14.74 -20.42 24.40
C ASP A 80 13.77 -19.22 24.49
N ALA A 81 13.86 -18.52 25.62
CA ALA A 81 13.06 -17.33 25.90
C ALA A 81 13.34 -16.16 24.94
N LEU A 82 14.53 -16.10 24.32
CA LEU A 82 14.87 -15.07 23.33
C LEU A 82 14.14 -15.34 22.01
N LEU A 83 14.13 -16.59 21.53
CA LEU A 83 13.36 -16.99 20.35
C LEU A 83 11.86 -16.74 20.54
N LEU A 84 11.32 -17.04 21.73
CA LEU A 84 9.91 -16.74 22.04
C LEU A 84 9.61 -15.23 21.98
N LYS A 85 10.51 -14.40 22.52
CA LYS A 85 10.35 -12.93 22.51
C LYS A 85 10.42 -12.38 21.08
N GLN A 86 11.36 -12.85 20.26
CA GLN A 86 11.49 -12.45 18.86
C GLN A 86 10.28 -12.87 18.04
N LEU A 87 9.81 -14.12 18.19
CA LEU A 87 8.62 -14.62 17.51
C LEU A 87 7.39 -13.77 17.83
N ARG A 88 7.16 -13.45 19.12
CA ARG A 88 6.04 -12.59 19.52
C ARG A 88 6.13 -11.21 18.90
N LYS A 89 7.33 -10.61 18.89
CA LYS A 89 7.56 -9.28 18.30
C LYS A 89 7.20 -9.25 16.82
N GLU A 90 7.61 -10.25 16.05
CA GLU A 90 7.31 -10.31 14.62
C GLU A 90 5.83 -10.66 14.35
N GLN A 91 5.17 -11.44 15.22
CA GLN A 91 3.74 -11.75 15.10
C GLN A 91 2.81 -10.58 15.41
N THR A 92 3.22 -9.63 16.27
CA THR A 92 2.40 -8.49 16.68
C THR A 92 2.82 -7.18 16.00
N LYS A 93 3.60 -7.26 14.93
CA LYS A 93 4.07 -6.10 14.17
C LYS A 93 2.91 -5.56 13.32
N VAL A 94 2.48 -4.32 13.60
CA VAL A 94 1.39 -3.62 12.92
C VAL A 94 1.92 -2.37 12.25
#